data_AF-A0A0Q0XR63-F1
#
_entry.id   AF-A0A0Q0XR63-F1
#
_cell.length_a   1.000
_cell.length_b   1.000
_cell.length_c   1.000
_cell.angle_alpha   90.00
_cell.angle_beta   90.00
_cell.angle_gamma   90.00
#
_symmetry.space_group_name_H-M   'P 1'
#
loop_
_entity.id
_entity.type
_entity.pdbx_description
1 polymer ?
#
loop_
_entity_poly.entity_id
_entity_poly.type
_entity_poly.pdbx_seq_one_letter_code
_entity_poly.pdbx_strand_id
1 'polypeptide(L)'
;MVYKFYLNTFETNDVDGITSVVGKNVLQLMNAFNCDIKIFKSLSDSWLEVWYNKKYVIRIVEGCNAVSVIILFISFVLAFSGKLKTTILFIMFGILFIYILNVVRIALLAVLLFHVPEQQHMLHGVLFPLVIYGAVFILWIIWVNKFSKYAK
;
A
#
# COMPACT_ATOMS: atom_id res chain seq x y z
N MET A 1 -9.47 -14.32 6.02
CA MET A 1 -9.73 -15.58 5.30
C MET A 1 -9.83 -15.38 3.80
N VAL A 2 -10.73 -14.53 3.29
CA VAL A 2 -10.90 -14.29 1.84
C VAL A 2 -9.60 -13.90 1.13
N TYR A 3 -8.83 -12.98 1.70
CA TYR A 3 -7.56 -12.56 1.08
C TYR A 3 -6.52 -13.69 0.99
N LYS A 4 -6.46 -14.56 2.01
CA LYS A 4 -5.58 -15.73 2.00
C LYS A 4 -6.00 -16.75 0.92
N PHE A 5 -7.30 -16.92 0.70
CA PHE A 5 -7.79 -17.75 -0.41
C PHE A 5 -7.42 -17.17 -1.78
N TYR A 6 -7.49 -15.85 -1.94
CA TYR A 6 -7.00 -15.18 -3.14
C TYR A 6 -5.50 -15.42 -3.37
N LEU A 7 -4.67 -15.32 -2.33
CA LEU A 7 -3.23 -15.57 -2.48
C LEU A 7 -2.92 -17.02 -2.86
N ASN A 8 -3.71 -17.98 -2.35
CA ASN A 8 -3.54 -19.39 -2.67
C ASN A 8 -3.87 -19.74 -4.14
N THR A 9 -4.43 -18.82 -4.94
CA THR A 9 -4.62 -19.07 -6.39
C THR A 9 -3.36 -18.85 -7.21
N PHE A 10 -2.32 -18.26 -6.62
CA PHE A 10 -1.04 -18.00 -7.28
C PHE A 10 -0.04 -19.10 -6.95
N GLU A 11 0.86 -19.40 -7.88
CA GLU A 11 1.96 -20.33 -7.65
C GLU A 11 2.92 -19.77 -6.59
N THR A 12 3.66 -20.65 -5.92
CA THR A 12 4.59 -20.27 -4.83
C THR A 12 5.72 -19.33 -5.25
N ASN A 13 5.97 -19.21 -6.56
CA ASN A 13 6.99 -18.35 -7.14
C ASN A 13 6.36 -17.23 -7.99
N ASP A 14 5.04 -17.04 -7.93
CA ASP A 14 4.34 -15.98 -8.62
C ASP A 14 4.02 -14.82 -7.69
N VAL A 15 4.00 -13.62 -8.26
CA VAL A 15 3.62 -12.40 -7.55
C VAL A 15 2.13 -12.21 -7.75
N ASP A 16 1.40 -11.96 -6.66
CA ASP A 16 -0.04 -11.76 -6.78
C ASP A 16 -0.38 -10.57 -7.69
N GLY A 17 -1.58 -10.63 -8.28
CA GLY A 17 -2.02 -9.62 -9.25
C GLY A 17 -2.03 -8.20 -8.68
N ILE A 18 -2.35 -8.03 -7.40
CA ILE A 18 -2.40 -6.70 -6.76
C ILE A 18 -0.98 -6.15 -6.61
N THR A 19 -0.05 -6.96 -6.11
CA THR A 19 1.37 -6.57 -6.00
C THR A 19 1.97 -6.24 -7.37
N SER A 20 1.63 -7.01 -8.40
CA SER A 20 2.01 -6.71 -9.79
C SER A 20 1.48 -5.35 -10.28
N VAL A 21 0.22 -5.03 -9.99
CA VAL A 21 -0.37 -3.73 -10.34
C VAL A 21 0.27 -2.58 -9.55
N VAL A 22 0.50 -2.78 -8.25
CA VAL A 22 1.22 -1.80 -7.42
C VAL A 22 2.60 -1.51 -7.98
N GLY A 23 3.36 -2.55 -8.36
CA GLY A 23 4.66 -2.38 -9.01
C GLY A 23 4.57 -1.54 -10.29
N LYS A 24 3.60 -1.82 -11.17
CA LYS A 24 3.38 -1.03 -12.39
C LYS A 24 3.05 0.44 -12.09
N ASN A 25 2.22 0.71 -11.09
CA ASN A 25 1.85 2.07 -10.72
C ASN A 25 3.02 2.83 -10.08
N VAL A 26 3.87 2.16 -9.29
CA VAL A 26 5.12 2.74 -8.80
C VAL A 26 6.06 3.08 -9.94
N LEU A 27 6.22 2.18 -10.92
CA LEU A 27 7.02 2.42 -12.13
C LEU A 27 6.50 3.64 -12.90
N GLN A 28 5.19 3.72 -13.14
CA GLN A 28 4.57 4.85 -13.83
C GLN A 28 4.77 6.17 -13.07
N LEU A 29 4.56 6.16 -11.76
CA LEU A 29 4.75 7.34 -10.92
C LEU A 29 6.20 7.82 -10.99
N MET A 30 7.18 6.93 -10.84
CA MET A 30 8.59 7.30 -10.87
C MET A 30 9.06 7.74 -12.26
N ASN A 31 8.57 7.11 -13.33
CA ASN A 31 8.83 7.57 -14.70
C ASN A 31 8.28 8.98 -14.94
N ALA A 32 7.14 9.34 -14.35
CA ALA A 32 6.59 10.69 -14.43
C ALA A 32 7.47 11.75 -13.74
N PHE A 33 8.33 11.34 -12.81
CA PHE A 33 9.35 12.19 -12.16
C PHE A 33 10.74 12.02 -12.79
N ASN A 34 10.85 11.48 -14.00
CA ASN A 34 12.10 11.28 -14.75
C ASN A 34 13.17 10.46 -13.99
N CYS A 35 12.73 9.54 -13.14
CA CYS A 35 13.60 8.63 -12.40
C CYS A 35 14.00 7.41 -13.25
N ASP A 36 15.29 7.02 -13.28
CA ASP A 36 15.73 5.76 -13.90
C ASP A 36 15.38 4.58 -12.97
N ILE A 37 14.16 4.07 -13.15
CA ILE A 37 13.63 2.91 -12.41
C ILE A 37 13.30 1.75 -13.36
N LYS A 38 13.60 0.54 -12.91
CA LYS A 38 13.13 -0.69 -13.54
C LYS A 38 12.59 -1.63 -12.47
N ILE A 39 11.45 -2.25 -12.78
CA ILE A 39 10.81 -3.22 -11.90
C ILE A 39 10.64 -4.52 -12.66
N PHE A 40 11.19 -5.60 -12.10
CA PHE A 40 11.12 -6.94 -12.69
C PHE A 40 10.56 -7.92 -11.67
N LYS A 41 9.91 -8.98 -12.14
CA LYS A 41 9.54 -10.10 -11.29
C LYS A 41 10.80 -10.92 -10.98
N SER A 42 11.00 -11.32 -9.72
CA SER A 42 12.06 -12.28 -9.39
C SER A 42 11.81 -13.62 -10.10
N LEU A 43 12.88 -14.29 -10.52
CA LEU A 43 12.81 -15.58 -11.20
C LEU A 43 12.49 -16.73 -10.24
N SER A 44 12.91 -16.60 -8.98
CA SER A 44 12.80 -17.65 -7.95
C SER A 44 11.77 -17.35 -6.88
N ASP A 45 11.36 -16.08 -6.71
CA ASP A 45 10.63 -15.63 -5.54
C ASP A 45 9.36 -14.84 -5.89
N SER A 46 8.37 -14.89 -4.99
CA SER A 46 7.13 -14.10 -5.08
C SER A 46 7.29 -12.63 -4.69
N TRP A 47 8.30 -11.95 -5.26
CA TRP A 47 8.46 -10.50 -5.11
C TRP A 47 8.86 -9.81 -6.41
N LEU A 48 8.62 -8.50 -6.46
CA LEU A 48 9.15 -7.64 -7.51
C LEU A 48 10.43 -6.98 -7.02
N GLU A 49 11.46 -6.97 -7.86
CA GLU A 49 12.71 -6.27 -7.61
C GLU A 49 12.65 -4.87 -8.18
N VAL A 50 12.97 -3.87 -7.35
CA VAL A 50 13.04 -2.47 -7.75
C VAL A 50 14.50 -2.07 -7.90
N TRP A 51 14.86 -1.75 -9.13
CA TRP A 51 16.18 -1.28 -9.54
C TRP A 51 16.10 0.20 -9.85
N TYR A 52 16.97 1.00 -9.22
CA TYR A 52 17.03 2.44 -9.42
C TYR A 52 18.48 2.84 -9.72
N ASN A 53 18.71 3.61 -10.79
CA ASN A 53 20.04 3.96 -11.30
C ASN A 53 20.97 2.73 -11.41
N LYS A 54 20.46 1.63 -11.98
CA LYS A 54 21.15 0.33 -12.14
C LYS A 54 21.59 -0.37 -10.84
N LYS A 55 21.11 0.07 -9.68
CA LYS A 55 21.34 -0.61 -8.40
C LYS A 55 20.04 -1.23 -7.89
N TYR A 56 20.14 -2.42 -7.31
CA TYR A 56 19.05 -3.01 -6.55
C TYR A 56 18.81 -2.19 -5.28
N VAL A 57 17.58 -1.78 -5.04
CA VAL A 57 17.24 -0.92 -3.88
C VAL A 57 16.27 -1.58 -2.92
N ILE A 58 15.17 -2.12 -3.44
CA ILE A 58 14.13 -2.71 -2.60
C ILE A 58 13.36 -3.79 -3.34
N ARG A 59 12.77 -4.71 -2.58
CA ARG A 59 11.78 -5.67 -3.07
C ARG A 59 10.37 -5.28 -2.64
N ILE A 60 9.40 -5.42 -3.56
CA ILE A 60 7.98 -5.28 -3.26
C ILE A 60 7.40 -6.68 -3.09
N VAL A 61 6.95 -6.98 -1.87
CA VAL A 61 6.28 -8.23 -1.49
C VAL A 61 4.78 -7.98 -1.30
N GLU A 62 4.00 -9.05 -1.17
CA GLU A 62 2.57 -9.02 -0.82
C GLU A 62 2.27 -8.02 0.32
N GLY A 63 3.03 -8.07 1.42
CA GLY A 63 2.83 -7.17 2.57
C GLY A 63 2.98 -5.67 2.27
N CYS A 64 3.49 -5.30 1.09
CA CYS A 64 3.64 -3.90 0.65
C CYS A 64 2.47 -3.40 -0.20
N ASN A 65 1.49 -4.23 -0.58
CA ASN A 65 0.43 -3.85 -1.51
C ASN A 65 -0.77 -3.11 -0.85
N ALA A 66 -0.67 -2.79 0.45
CA ALA A 66 -1.68 -2.14 1.28
C ALA A 66 -3.02 -2.89 1.49
N VAL A 67 -3.20 -4.10 0.97
CA VAL A 67 -4.48 -4.84 1.07
C VAL A 67 -4.86 -5.10 2.53
N SER A 68 -3.92 -5.52 3.38
CA SER A 68 -4.20 -5.75 4.80
C SER A 68 -4.69 -4.48 5.51
N VAL A 69 -4.12 -3.32 5.17
CA VAL A 69 -4.51 -2.03 5.73
C VAL A 69 -5.89 -1.59 5.22
N ILE A 70 -6.18 -1.82 3.94
CA ILE A 70 -7.48 -1.55 3.34
C ILE A 70 -8.57 -2.41 4.00
N ILE A 71 -8.32 -3.70 4.22
CA ILE A 71 -9.25 -4.60 4.91
C ILE A 71 -9.53 -4.08 6.32
N LEU A 72 -8.47 -3.74 7.07
CA LEU A 72 -8.59 -3.18 8.42
C LEU A 72 -9.44 -1.90 8.43
N PHE A 73 -9.18 -1.00 7.48
CA PHE A 73 -9.95 0.23 7.32
C PHE A 73 -11.44 -0.04 7.08
N ILE A 74 -11.75 -0.91 6.11
CA ILE A 74 -13.13 -1.28 5.76
C ILE A 74 -13.85 -1.92 6.95
N SER A 75 -13.21 -2.87 7.63
CA SER A 75 -13.78 -3.56 8.78
C SER A 75 -14.19 -2.58 9.89
N PHE A 76 -13.34 -1.60 10.20
CA PHE A 76 -13.66 -0.57 11.18
C PHE A 76 -14.84 0.31 10.74
N VAL A 77 -14.81 0.82 9.50
CA VAL A 77 -15.86 1.70 8.98
C VAL A 77 -17.22 1.00 9.01
N LEU A 78 -17.28 -0.28 8.62
CA LEU A 78 -18.50 -1.09 8.66
C LEU A 78 -19.02 -1.33 10.09
N ALA A 79 -18.13 -1.56 11.07
CA ALA A 79 -18.51 -1.78 12.46
C ALA A 79 -19.25 -0.59 13.09
N PHE A 80 -18.96 0.63 12.63
CA PHE A 80 -19.58 1.87 13.11
C PHE A 80 -20.52 2.52 12.08
N SER A 81 -20.99 1.74 11.11
CA SER A 81 -21.81 2.25 10.00
C SER A 81 -23.24 2.59 10.43
N GLY A 82 -23.74 3.70 9.87
CA GLY A 82 -25.11 4.17 10.06
C GLY A 82 -25.87 4.17 8.74
N LYS A 83 -25.69 5.23 7.95
CA LYS A 83 -26.30 5.35 6.61
C LYS A 83 -25.46 4.59 5.57
N LEU A 84 -26.08 3.64 4.85
CA LEU A 84 -25.39 2.80 3.87
C LEU A 84 -24.72 3.62 2.75
N LYS A 85 -25.42 4.63 2.20
CA LYS A 85 -24.90 5.46 1.10
C LYS A 85 -23.63 6.24 1.47
N THR A 86 -23.61 6.88 2.64
CA THR A 86 -22.42 7.62 3.10
C THR A 86 -21.28 6.68 3.43
N THR A 87 -21.59 5.51 3.99
CA THR A 87 -20.60 4.47 4.31
C THR A 87 -19.90 3.98 3.05
N ILE A 88 -20.65 3.63 2.00
CA ILE A 88 -20.06 3.15 0.74
C ILE A 88 -19.18 4.23 0.10
N LEU A 89 -19.66 5.48 0.03
CA LEU A 89 -18.88 6.58 -0.56
C LEU A 89 -17.58 6.84 0.22
N PHE A 90 -17.64 6.81 1.55
CA PHE A 90 -16.48 7.00 2.42
C PHE A 90 -15.48 5.84 2.28
N ILE A 91 -15.97 4.60 2.20
CA ILE A 91 -15.12 3.43 1.95
C ILE A 91 -14.41 3.56 0.61
N MET A 92 -15.13 3.89 -0.47
CA MET A 92 -14.54 4.05 -1.80
C MET A 92 -13.43 5.11 -1.82
N PHE A 93 -13.71 6.27 -1.22
CA PHE A 93 -12.71 7.33 -1.07
C PHE A 93 -11.49 6.87 -0.26
N GLY A 94 -11.72 6.23 0.89
CA GLY A 94 -10.65 5.75 1.76
C GLY A 94 -9.78 4.68 1.11
N ILE A 95 -10.37 3.73 0.38
CA ILE A 95 -9.64 2.72 -0.40
C ILE A 95 -8.71 3.41 -1.41
N LEU A 96 -9.26 4.33 -2.21
CA LEU A 96 -8.49 5.04 -3.23
C LEU A 96 -7.36 5.85 -2.59
N PHE A 97 -7.65 6.58 -1.51
CA PHE A 97 -6.66 7.38 -0.80
C PHE A 97 -5.53 6.53 -0.22
N ILE A 98 -5.85 5.44 0.49
CA ILE A 98 -4.85 4.52 1.08
C ILE A 98 -4.00 3.89 -0.03
N TYR A 99 -4.62 3.50 -1.15
CA TYR A 99 -3.92 2.93 -2.29
C TYR A 99 -2.89 3.90 -2.91
N ILE A 100 -3.31 5.14 -3.19
CA ILE A 100 -2.42 6.18 -3.73
C ILE A 100 -1.28 6.44 -2.76
N LEU A 101 -1.58 6.61 -1.47
CA LEU A 101 -0.56 6.84 -0.44
C LEU A 101 0.45 5.69 -0.37
N ASN A 102 0.00 4.45 -0.57
CA ASN A 102 0.89 3.29 -0.61
C ASN A 102 1.83 3.30 -1.82
N VAL A 103 1.32 3.61 -3.02
CA VAL A 103 2.16 3.72 -4.23
C VAL A 103 3.23 4.82 -4.03
N VAL A 104 2.83 5.98 -3.53
CA VAL A 104 3.74 7.08 -3.20
C VAL A 104 4.77 6.65 -2.16
N ARG A 105 4.35 5.95 -1.11
CA ARG A 105 5.23 5.42 -0.06
C ARG A 105 6.32 4.50 -0.62
N ILE A 106 5.97 3.58 -1.53
CA ILE A 106 6.96 2.68 -2.14
C ILE A 106 7.93 3.47 -3.01
N ALA A 107 7.45 4.41 -3.83
CA ALA A 107 8.29 5.25 -4.68
C ALA A 107 9.29 6.09 -3.85
N LEU A 108 8.80 6.75 -2.79
CA LEU A 108 9.64 7.53 -1.88
C LEU A 108 10.67 6.66 -1.16
N LEU A 109 10.26 5.47 -0.72
CA LEU A 109 11.17 4.53 -0.07
C LEU A 109 12.28 4.07 -1.03
N ALA A 110 11.96 3.79 -2.30
CA ALA A 110 12.96 3.44 -3.30
C ALA A 110 13.98 4.58 -3.53
N VAL A 111 13.51 5.83 -3.68
CA VAL A 111 14.44 6.97 -3.85
C VAL A 111 15.29 7.20 -2.60
N LEU A 112 14.68 7.10 -1.41
CA LEU A 112 15.37 7.42 -0.16
C LEU A 112 16.40 6.34 0.22
N LEU A 113 16.08 5.06 0.02
CA LEU A 113 17.03 3.96 0.25
C LEU A 113 18.22 3.99 -0.71
N PHE A 114 18.04 4.50 -1.92
CA PHE A 114 19.16 4.68 -2.84
C PHE A 114 20.19 5.68 -2.30
N HIS A 115 19.74 6.75 -1.64
CA HIS A 115 20.62 7.77 -1.09
C HIS A 115 21.13 7.44 0.32
N VAL A 116 20.31 6.77 1.14
CA VAL A 116 20.60 6.48 2.55
C VAL A 116 20.28 5.01 2.88
N PRO A 117 21.02 4.04 2.31
CA PRO A 117 20.73 2.62 2.47
C PRO A 117 20.87 2.13 3.92
N GLU A 118 21.73 2.77 4.71
CA GLU A 118 21.98 2.42 6.12
C GLU A 118 20.72 2.58 7.00
N GLN A 119 19.79 3.45 6.61
CA GLN A 119 18.56 3.70 7.36
C GLN A 119 17.40 2.77 6.97
N GLN A 120 17.66 1.69 6.25
CA GLN A 120 16.61 0.81 5.74
C GLN A 120 15.65 0.31 6.81
N HIS A 121 16.19 -0.13 7.96
CA HIS A 121 15.36 -0.63 9.06
C HIS A 121 14.43 0.45 9.62
N MET A 122 14.94 1.68 9.79
CA MET A 122 14.15 2.79 10.32
C MET A 122 13.08 3.26 9.33
N LEU A 123 13.45 3.42 8.06
CA LEU A 123 12.54 3.89 7.03
C LEU A 123 11.44 2.86 6.77
N HIS A 124 11.82 1.62 6.46
CA HIS A 124 10.86 0.58 6.09
C HIS A 124 10.08 0.04 7.29
N GLY A 125 10.71 -0.10 8.45
CA GLY A 125 10.12 -0.71 9.64
C GLY A 125 9.35 0.26 10.53
N VAL A 126 9.63 1.57 10.48
CA VAL A 126 9.04 2.54 11.40
C VAL A 126 8.35 3.68 10.66
N LEU A 127 9.09 4.49 9.91
CA LEU A 127 8.59 5.76 9.37
C LEU A 127 7.42 5.55 8.40
N PHE A 128 7.64 4.75 7.36
CA PHE A 128 6.63 4.58 6.33
C PHE A 128 5.38 3.79 6.78
N PRO A 129 5.50 2.73 7.60
CA PRO A 129 4.33 2.14 8.25
C PRO A 129 3.55 3.16 9.08
N LEU A 130 4.24 3.96 9.90
CA LEU A 130 3.62 4.98 10.75
C LEU A 130 2.80 5.98 9.93
N VAL A 131 3.30 6.42 8.77
CA VAL A 131 2.56 7.34 7.88
C VAL A 131 1.23 6.73 7.42
N ILE A 132 1.23 5.47 6.98
CA ILE A 132 0.02 4.79 6.50
C ILE A 132 -0.96 4.56 7.64
N TYR A 133 -0.50 4.02 8.77
CA TYR A 133 -1.37 3.75 9.92
C TYR A 133 -1.92 5.03 10.55
N GLY A 134 -1.09 6.09 10.62
CA GLY A 134 -1.52 7.40 11.07
C GLY A 134 -2.61 8.00 10.16
N ALA A 135 -2.45 7.90 8.84
CA ALA A 135 -3.45 8.35 7.90
C ALA A 135 -4.77 7.58 8.02
N VAL A 136 -4.72 6.25 8.19
CA VAL A 136 -5.91 5.42 8.43
C VAL A 136 -6.59 5.80 9.75
N PHE A 137 -5.82 6.03 10.80
CA PHE A 137 -6.34 6.46 12.09
C PHE A 137 -7.04 7.83 11.99
N ILE A 138 -6.48 8.77 11.24
CA ILE A 138 -7.13 10.07 10.96
C ILE A 138 -8.43 9.86 10.18
N LEU A 139 -8.46 9.00 9.16
CA LEU A 139 -9.68 8.67 8.44
C LEU A 139 -10.74 8.07 9.38
N TRP A 140 -10.35 7.23 10.34
CA TRP A 140 -11.26 6.71 11.35
C TRP A 140 -11.82 7.79 12.26
N ILE A 141 -10.99 8.72 12.72
CA ILE A 141 -11.45 9.87 13.52
C ILE A 141 -12.48 10.69 12.72
N ILE A 142 -12.19 10.98 11.45
CA ILE A 142 -13.11 11.70 10.56
C ILE A 142 -14.42 10.92 10.41
N TRP A 143 -14.36 9.61 10.21
CA TRP A 143 -15.53 8.74 10.10
C TRP A 143 -16.40 8.79 11.35
N VAL A 144 -15.81 8.54 12.52
CA VAL A 144 -16.51 8.48 13.81
C VAL A 144 -17.16 9.81 14.14
N ASN A 145 -16.46 10.92 13.92
CA ASN A 145 -16.94 12.25 14.31
C ASN A 145 -17.98 12.84 13.36
N LYS A 146 -17.93 12.52 12.06
CA LYS A 146 -18.80 13.19 11.06
C LYS A 146 -19.88 12.31 10.43
N PHE A 147 -19.71 10.99 10.43
CA PHE A 147 -20.53 10.11 9.58
C PHE A 147 -21.05 8.85 10.27
N SER A 148 -20.43 8.45 11.39
CA SER A 148 -20.89 7.30 12.17
C SER A 148 -22.28 7.57 12.76
N LYS A 149 -22.99 6.50 13.11
CA LYS A 149 -24.26 6.53 13.87
C LYS A 149 -24.17 7.37 15.16
N TYR A 150 -22.96 7.55 15.69
CA TYR A 150 -22.69 8.33 16.91
C TYR A 150 -22.37 9.80 16.66
N ALA A 151 -22.15 10.20 15.40
CA ALA A 151 -22.07 11.61 15.02
C ALA A 151 -23.48 12.21 15.15
N LYS A 152 -23.71 12.98 16.21
CA LYS A 152 -24.92 13.78 16.42
C LYS A 152 -24.90 15.02 15.55
#